data_AF-A0A1G5KED3-F1
#
_entry.id   AF-A0A1G5KED3-F1
#
_cell.length_a   1.000
_cell.length_b   1.000
_cell.length_c   1.000
_cell.angle_alpha   90.00
_cell.angle_beta   90.00
_cell.angle_gamma   90.00
#
_symmetry.space_group_name_H-M   'P 1'
#
loop_
_entity.id
_entity.type
_entity.pdbx_description
1 polymer ?
#
loop_
_entity_poly.entity_id
_entity_poly.type
_entity_poly.pdbx_seq_one_letter_code
_entity_poly.pdbx_strand_id
1 'polypeptide(L)'
;MEILSPGRKIKMLRNKIGLRQDQLTDDKITRSLISMIENGKRSLNQKTALIIAEKLNLYYKNIGKEITLEYLLEKEEQQAEKIINDLIKTLQPFLLDKKDIDDLHVTDLFNKAISLSNDWKLDCKLAEVLNVRGVYNLEFENYNDALMDFFNSVEFYLKEKNYSKIVDLYIKIAKCYLMLDMTIQAVFFCDKAYAMADTYKTSKHDETLVIAICNKIISFKRANKYDHSLKSINQLKGIRGVREDIMDWALYMEAASLLCLKNYDKSIKLLEKLLNKENRLNSKVRAFTFMKVACYYIEKGNRDSALSFLNDSKDIINNLKYDEKAEALLELSEEYFKLEEINKALDALDEGINLNGFYFKSEIFIDMNILYSRIYMSLQNYDLAINFLKEAEALALKKYNIIRLKKIYCYFGDIFSKLKEYEACEEYFKKIRNI
;
A
#
# COMPACT_ATOMS: atom_id res chain seq x y z
N MET A 1 -15.15 -25.23 7.02
CA MET A 1 -15.05 -25.87 8.34
C MET A 1 -16.26 -25.41 9.13
N GLU A 2 -17.05 -26.32 9.67
CA GLU A 2 -18.22 -25.98 10.49
C GLU A 2 -17.76 -25.71 11.93
N ILE A 3 -18.24 -24.63 12.54
CA ILE A 3 -17.94 -24.31 13.96
C ILE A 3 -18.89 -25.13 14.83
N LEU A 4 -18.32 -25.92 15.74
CA LEU A 4 -19.09 -26.87 16.55
C LEU A 4 -18.84 -26.65 18.03
N SER A 5 -19.93 -26.60 18.81
CA SER A 5 -19.81 -26.68 20.27
C SER A 5 -19.11 -27.97 20.72
N PRO A 6 -18.45 -27.99 21.90
CA PRO A 6 -17.81 -29.19 22.45
C PRO A 6 -18.70 -30.44 22.43
N GLY A 7 -19.98 -30.28 22.76
CA GLY A 7 -20.97 -31.35 22.72
C GLY A 7 -21.24 -31.86 21.30
N ARG A 8 -21.38 -30.95 20.33
CA ARG A 8 -21.56 -31.33 18.92
C ARG A 8 -20.32 -32.00 18.35
N LYS A 9 -19.10 -31.58 18.74
CA LYS A 9 -17.84 -32.25 18.38
C LYS A 9 -17.86 -33.71 18.84
N ILE A 10 -18.18 -33.96 20.11
CA ILE A 10 -18.29 -35.33 20.66
C ILE A 10 -19.33 -36.14 19.88
N LYS A 11 -20.52 -35.59 19.68
CA LYS A 11 -21.61 -36.25 18.94
C LYS A 11 -21.19 -36.62 17.51
N MET A 12 -20.54 -35.69 16.81
CA MET A 12 -20.03 -35.89 15.45
C MET A 12 -18.97 -36.98 15.41
N LEU A 13 -17.94 -36.91 16.27
CA LEU A 13 -16.89 -37.91 16.36
C LEU A 13 -17.48 -39.29 16.65
N ARG A 14 -18.35 -39.39 17.67
CA ARG A 14 -19.02 -40.63 18.06
C ARG A 14 -19.81 -41.24 16.89
N ASN A 15 -20.62 -40.43 16.21
CA ASN A 15 -21.42 -40.89 15.08
C ASN A 15 -20.56 -41.34 13.89
N LYS A 16 -19.42 -40.66 13.63
CA LYS A 16 -18.53 -40.99 12.51
C LYS A 16 -17.92 -42.40 12.60
N ILE A 17 -17.79 -42.93 13.82
CA ILE A 17 -17.31 -44.29 14.08
C ILE A 17 -18.42 -45.23 14.58
N GLY A 18 -19.69 -44.82 14.45
CA GLY A 18 -20.86 -45.67 14.77
C GLY A 18 -21.06 -45.98 16.26
N LEU A 19 -20.44 -45.22 17.16
CA LEU A 19 -20.53 -45.48 18.60
C LEU A 19 -21.87 -45.02 19.19
N ARG A 20 -22.36 -45.76 20.18
CA ARG A 20 -23.49 -45.37 21.03
C ARG A 20 -23.01 -44.60 22.26
N GLN A 21 -23.88 -43.80 22.88
CA GLN A 21 -23.51 -42.94 24.02
C GLN A 21 -23.02 -43.76 25.24
N ASP A 22 -23.60 -44.93 25.47
CA ASP A 22 -23.21 -45.89 26.50
C ASP A 22 -21.76 -46.37 26.34
N GLN A 23 -21.23 -46.43 25.12
CA GLN A 23 -19.84 -46.85 24.87
C GLN A 23 -18.81 -45.78 25.24
N LEU A 24 -19.24 -44.55 25.51
CA LEU A 24 -18.41 -43.47 26.02
C LEU A 24 -18.48 -43.34 27.56
N THR A 25 -19.26 -44.20 28.23
CA THR A 25 -19.44 -44.15 29.69
C THR A 25 -18.35 -44.90 30.46
N ASP A 26 -18.23 -44.58 31.74
CA ASP A 26 -17.44 -45.31 32.73
C ASP A 26 -18.05 -45.08 34.14
N ASP A 27 -17.37 -45.54 35.19
CA ASP A 27 -17.82 -45.37 36.58
C ASP A 27 -17.98 -43.90 37.00
N LYS A 28 -17.40 -42.96 36.24
CA LYS A 28 -17.38 -41.52 36.53
C LYS A 28 -18.27 -40.70 35.59
N ILE A 29 -18.62 -41.22 34.42
CA ILE A 29 -19.42 -40.54 33.39
C ILE A 29 -20.61 -41.40 32.99
N THR A 30 -21.81 -40.93 33.33
CA THR A 30 -23.06 -41.60 32.96
C THR A 30 -23.51 -41.27 31.54
N ARG A 31 -24.29 -42.16 30.92
CA ARG A 31 -24.91 -41.92 29.60
C ARG A 31 -25.74 -40.64 29.57
N SER A 32 -26.46 -40.35 30.66
CA SER A 32 -27.25 -39.12 30.80
C SER A 32 -26.38 -37.87 30.73
N LEU A 33 -25.22 -37.88 31.40
CA LEU A 33 -24.25 -36.78 31.33
C LEU A 33 -23.77 -36.54 29.90
N ILE A 34 -23.42 -37.60 29.18
CA ILE A 34 -22.97 -37.50 27.77
C ILE A 34 -24.08 -36.93 26.89
N SER A 35 -25.31 -37.42 27.04
CA SER A 35 -26.46 -36.89 26.30
C SER A 35 -26.72 -35.40 26.60
N MET A 36 -26.62 -34.99 27.87
CA MET A 36 -26.76 -33.58 28.23
C MET A 36 -25.66 -32.71 27.62
N ILE A 37 -24.42 -33.20 27.58
CA ILE A 37 -23.30 -32.50 26.94
C ILE A 37 -23.51 -32.40 25.43
N GLU A 38 -23.80 -33.51 24.75
CA GLU A 38 -24.00 -33.54 23.29
C GLU A 38 -25.12 -32.61 22.80
N ASN A 39 -26.12 -32.38 23.64
CA ASN A 39 -27.26 -31.49 23.34
C ASN A 39 -27.11 -30.08 23.93
N GLY A 40 -25.93 -29.74 24.48
CA GLY A 40 -25.65 -28.39 25.01
C GLY A 40 -26.34 -28.05 26.32
N LYS A 41 -27.01 -29.01 26.98
CA LYS A 41 -27.68 -28.80 28.28
C LYS A 41 -26.69 -28.74 29.46
N ARG A 42 -25.46 -29.24 29.29
CA ARG A 42 -24.40 -29.18 30.29
C ARG A 42 -23.05 -28.90 29.63
N SER A 43 -22.24 -28.06 30.26
CA SER A 43 -20.90 -27.75 29.77
C SER A 43 -19.95 -28.95 29.95
N LEU A 44 -19.04 -29.11 28.98
CA LEU A 44 -17.97 -30.09 29.05
C LEU A 44 -16.83 -29.53 29.92
N ASN A 45 -16.51 -30.20 31.03
CA ASN A 45 -15.35 -29.85 31.86
C ASN A 45 -14.13 -30.70 31.49
N GLN A 46 -12.94 -30.28 31.92
CA GLN A 46 -11.68 -30.92 31.56
C GLN A 46 -11.58 -32.39 31.96
N LYS A 47 -12.05 -32.76 33.17
CA LYS A 47 -12.02 -34.15 33.64
C LYS A 47 -12.91 -35.05 32.77
N THR A 48 -14.10 -34.57 32.44
CA THR A 48 -15.05 -35.28 31.57
C THR A 48 -14.53 -35.37 30.14
N ALA A 49 -13.93 -34.31 29.62
CA ALA A 49 -13.34 -34.29 28.27
C ALA A 49 -12.18 -35.27 28.13
N LEU A 50 -11.32 -35.38 29.15
CA LEU A 50 -10.19 -36.32 29.14
C LEU A 50 -10.68 -37.77 29.01
N ILE A 51 -11.63 -38.18 29.84
CA ILE A 51 -12.19 -39.53 29.79
C ILE A 51 -12.86 -39.79 28.43
N ILE A 52 -13.63 -38.82 27.91
CA ILE A 52 -14.26 -38.96 26.59
C ILE A 52 -13.21 -39.07 25.48
N ALA A 53 -12.13 -38.28 25.53
CA ALA A 53 -11.03 -38.36 24.57
C ALA A 53 -10.34 -39.73 24.62
N GLU A 54 -10.03 -40.25 25.81
CA GLU A 54 -9.45 -41.58 26.01
C GLU A 54 -10.33 -42.67 25.39
N LYS A 55 -11.65 -42.62 25.64
CA LYS A 55 -12.61 -43.58 25.07
C LYS A 55 -12.69 -43.49 23.54
N LEU A 56 -12.73 -42.28 22.98
CA LEU A 56 -12.73 -42.09 21.53
C LEU A 56 -11.42 -42.58 20.90
N ASN A 57 -10.28 -42.35 21.57
CA ASN A 57 -8.96 -42.75 21.07
C ASN A 57 -8.73 -44.26 21.02
N LEU A 58 -9.52 -45.07 21.74
CA LEU A 58 -9.54 -46.54 21.55
C LEU A 58 -9.89 -46.93 20.09
N TYR A 59 -10.65 -46.08 19.40
CA TYR A 59 -11.07 -46.31 18.02
C TYR A 59 -10.28 -45.45 17.03
N TYR A 60 -10.02 -44.18 17.35
CA TYR A 60 -9.34 -43.26 16.44
C TYR A 60 -7.85 -43.57 16.24
N LYS A 61 -7.15 -44.12 17.25
CA LYS A 61 -5.74 -44.51 17.11
C LYS A 61 -5.53 -45.57 16.01
N ASN A 62 -6.48 -46.49 15.85
CA ASN A 62 -6.42 -47.55 14.83
C ASN A 62 -6.54 -47.01 13.39
N ILE A 63 -7.03 -45.78 13.21
CA ILE A 63 -7.12 -45.10 11.90
C ILE A 63 -6.12 -43.95 11.79
N GLY A 64 -5.07 -43.95 12.62
CA GLY A 64 -3.98 -42.98 12.57
C GLY A 64 -4.36 -41.57 13.00
N LYS A 65 -5.42 -41.43 13.83
CA LYS A 65 -5.88 -40.12 14.33
C LYS A 65 -5.90 -40.11 15.85
N GLU A 66 -5.64 -38.94 16.42
CA GLU A 66 -5.71 -38.72 17.86
C GLU A 66 -6.67 -37.56 18.16
N ILE A 67 -7.65 -37.82 19.01
CA ILE A 67 -8.56 -36.82 19.55
C ILE A 67 -7.92 -36.28 20.82
N THR A 68 -7.49 -35.02 20.77
CA THR A 68 -6.85 -34.37 21.91
C THR A 68 -7.88 -33.73 22.84
N LEU A 69 -7.49 -33.55 24.09
CA LEU A 69 -8.28 -32.81 25.08
C LEU A 69 -8.56 -31.38 24.61
N GLU A 70 -7.55 -30.74 24.03
CA GLU A 70 -7.60 -29.37 23.50
C GLU A 70 -8.65 -29.27 22.38
N TYR A 71 -8.71 -30.26 21.47
CA TYR A 71 -9.69 -30.26 20.38
C TYR A 71 -11.13 -30.32 20.91
N LEU A 72 -11.40 -31.15 21.92
CA LEU A 72 -12.74 -31.30 22.49
C LEU A 72 -13.17 -30.06 23.29
N LEU A 73 -12.25 -29.46 24.04
CA LEU A 73 -12.53 -28.29 24.88
C LEU A 73 -12.51 -26.97 24.13
N GLU A 74 -11.92 -26.94 22.94
CA GLU A 74 -11.86 -25.73 22.12
C GLU A 74 -13.27 -25.18 21.85
N LYS A 75 -13.46 -23.93 22.27
CA LYS A 75 -14.72 -23.22 22.17
C LYS A 75 -15.02 -22.78 20.74
N GLU A 76 -16.25 -22.35 20.52
CA GLU A 76 -16.70 -21.92 19.20
C GLU A 76 -16.01 -20.61 18.76
N GLU A 77 -15.78 -19.69 19.70
CA GLU A 77 -15.03 -18.46 19.45
C GLU A 77 -13.58 -18.77 19.04
N GLN A 78 -12.93 -19.72 19.71
CA GLN A 78 -11.57 -20.14 19.38
C GLN A 78 -11.48 -20.82 18.00
N GLN A 79 -12.52 -21.56 17.61
CA GLN A 79 -12.63 -22.11 16.25
C GLN A 79 -12.79 -21.00 15.22
N ALA A 80 -13.67 -20.02 15.48
CA ALA A 80 -13.86 -18.87 14.61
C ALA A 80 -12.54 -18.11 14.42
N GLU A 81 -11.82 -17.81 15.51
CA GLU A 81 -10.50 -17.18 15.46
C GLU A 81 -9.50 -17.97 14.61
N LYS A 82 -9.43 -19.30 14.76
CA LYS A 82 -8.55 -20.14 13.94
C LYS A 82 -8.89 -20.07 12.46
N ILE A 83 -10.18 -20.16 12.13
CA ILE A 83 -10.64 -20.05 10.74
C ILE A 83 -10.26 -18.67 10.16
N ILE A 84 -10.47 -17.58 10.92
CA ILE A 84 -10.09 -16.24 10.49
C ILE A 84 -8.58 -16.14 10.27
N ASN A 85 -7.77 -16.66 11.21
CA ASN A 85 -6.32 -16.66 11.09
C ASN A 85 -5.84 -17.44 9.85
N ASP A 86 -6.48 -18.57 9.54
CA ASP A 86 -6.14 -19.35 8.37
C ASP A 86 -6.56 -18.65 7.07
N LEU A 87 -7.72 -17.97 7.05
CA LEU A 87 -8.09 -17.09 5.94
C LEU A 87 -7.07 -15.96 5.74
N ILE A 88 -6.63 -15.30 6.82
CA ILE A 88 -5.58 -14.26 6.74
C ILE A 88 -4.29 -14.83 6.17
N LYS A 89 -3.87 -16.05 6.56
CA LYS A 89 -2.68 -16.70 6.00
C LYS A 89 -2.85 -16.99 4.51
N THR A 90 -4.02 -17.46 4.09
CA THR A 90 -4.34 -17.66 2.67
C THR A 90 -4.30 -16.34 1.89
N LEU A 91 -4.57 -15.21 2.53
CA LEU A 91 -4.54 -13.89 1.90
C LEU A 91 -3.13 -13.30 1.76
N GLN A 92 -2.15 -13.71 2.58
CA GLN A 92 -0.80 -13.14 2.57
C GLN A 92 -0.07 -13.23 1.21
N PRO A 93 -0.12 -14.35 0.45
CA PRO A 93 0.57 -14.45 -0.83
C PRO A 93 0.10 -13.39 -1.85
N PHE A 94 -1.18 -13.01 -1.84
CA PHE A 94 -1.72 -11.99 -2.75
C PHE A 94 -1.22 -10.57 -2.45
N LEU A 95 -0.62 -10.35 -1.27
CA LEU A 95 0.06 -9.09 -0.94
C LEU A 95 1.47 -9.02 -1.53
N LEU A 96 2.06 -10.17 -1.85
CA LEU A 96 3.47 -10.30 -2.24
C LEU A 96 3.63 -10.43 -3.75
N ASP A 97 2.68 -11.07 -4.44
CA ASP A 97 2.70 -11.23 -5.89
C ASP A 97 1.45 -10.60 -6.50
N LYS A 98 1.67 -9.61 -7.38
CA LYS A 98 0.60 -8.83 -8.03
C LYS A 98 0.11 -9.45 -9.34
N LYS A 99 0.63 -10.62 -9.73
CA LYS A 99 0.28 -11.29 -11.00
C LYS A 99 -0.93 -12.22 -10.84
N ASP A 100 -1.83 -12.17 -11.83
CA ASP A 100 -2.94 -13.11 -12.02
C ASP A 100 -3.83 -13.32 -10.79
N ILE A 101 -4.24 -12.23 -10.15
CA ILE A 101 -5.16 -12.27 -8.99
C ILE A 101 -6.60 -12.28 -9.46
N ASP A 102 -7.36 -13.27 -8.98
CA ASP A 102 -8.82 -13.25 -9.04
C ASP A 102 -9.37 -12.33 -7.94
N ASP A 103 -9.61 -11.06 -8.30
CA ASP A 103 -10.13 -10.03 -7.41
C ASP A 103 -11.45 -10.45 -6.72
N LEU A 104 -12.29 -11.25 -7.39
CA LEU A 104 -13.55 -11.75 -6.82
C LEU A 104 -13.28 -12.76 -5.71
N HIS A 105 -12.38 -13.72 -5.96
CA HIS A 105 -12.00 -14.71 -4.96
C HIS A 105 -11.41 -14.05 -3.70
N VAL A 106 -10.51 -13.08 -3.88
CA VAL A 106 -9.90 -12.34 -2.76
C VAL A 106 -10.96 -11.56 -1.98
N THR A 107 -11.88 -10.92 -2.67
CA THR A 107 -13.00 -10.19 -2.06
C THR A 107 -13.88 -11.12 -1.22
N ASP A 108 -14.19 -12.32 -1.71
CA ASP A 108 -14.98 -13.31 -0.99
C ASP A 108 -14.29 -13.81 0.29
N LEU A 109 -12.96 -14.02 0.23
CA LEU A 109 -12.18 -14.39 1.40
C LEU A 109 -12.22 -13.31 2.48
N PHE A 110 -12.07 -12.03 2.10
CA PHE A 110 -12.19 -10.92 3.03
C PHE A 110 -13.60 -10.81 3.62
N ASN A 111 -14.64 -10.88 2.79
CA ASN A 111 -16.03 -10.81 3.24
C ASN A 111 -16.35 -11.92 4.24
N LYS A 112 -15.87 -13.13 3.99
CA LYS A 112 -16.02 -14.26 4.91
C LYS A 112 -15.29 -14.05 6.23
N ALA A 113 -14.08 -13.51 6.21
CA ALA A 113 -13.33 -13.23 7.43
C ALA A 113 -14.00 -12.12 8.27
N ILE A 114 -14.53 -11.08 7.61
CA ILE A 114 -15.26 -9.98 8.25
C ILE A 114 -16.59 -10.46 8.83
N SER A 115 -17.40 -11.20 8.06
CA SER A 115 -18.68 -11.72 8.56
C SER A 115 -18.47 -12.61 9.78
N LEU A 116 -17.49 -13.51 9.71
CA LEU A 116 -17.17 -14.40 10.82
C LEU A 116 -16.68 -13.63 12.06
N SER A 117 -15.89 -12.57 11.88
CA SER A 117 -15.46 -11.71 12.99
C SER A 117 -16.65 -11.02 13.65
N ASN A 118 -17.61 -10.53 12.87
CA ASN A 118 -18.81 -9.86 13.38
C ASN A 118 -19.79 -10.83 14.06
N ASP A 119 -20.07 -11.96 13.43
CA ASP A 119 -21.02 -12.97 13.95
C ASP A 119 -20.61 -13.48 15.33
N TRP A 120 -19.30 -13.59 15.57
CA TRP A 120 -18.71 -14.03 16.83
C TRP A 120 -18.23 -12.89 17.73
N LYS A 121 -18.46 -11.62 17.35
CA LYS A 121 -18.05 -10.42 18.11
C LYS A 121 -16.56 -10.40 18.48
N LEU A 122 -15.71 -10.78 17.52
CA LEU A 122 -14.26 -10.84 17.66
C LEU A 122 -13.62 -9.54 17.18
N ASP A 123 -13.82 -8.44 17.92
CA ASP A 123 -13.40 -7.08 17.50
C ASP A 123 -11.89 -6.99 17.19
N CYS A 124 -11.06 -7.70 17.96
CA CYS A 124 -9.62 -7.80 17.70
C CYS A 124 -9.33 -8.42 16.33
N LYS A 125 -10.05 -9.49 15.97
CA LYS A 125 -9.89 -10.17 14.68
C LYS A 125 -10.45 -9.34 13.54
N LEU A 126 -11.56 -8.63 13.75
CA LEU A 126 -12.07 -7.67 12.78
C LEU A 126 -11.01 -6.61 12.46
N ALA A 127 -10.39 -6.02 13.49
CA ALA A 127 -9.34 -5.02 13.30
C ALA A 127 -8.09 -5.57 12.59
N GLU A 128 -7.71 -6.83 12.83
CA GLU A 128 -6.64 -7.53 12.10
C GLU A 128 -7.00 -7.73 10.62
N VAL A 129 -8.19 -8.25 10.33
CA VAL A 129 -8.67 -8.50 8.95
C VAL A 129 -8.75 -7.18 8.17
N LEU A 130 -9.31 -6.13 8.76
CA LEU A 130 -9.40 -4.81 8.13
C LEU A 130 -8.01 -4.24 7.84
N ASN A 131 -7.05 -4.36 8.76
CA ASN A 131 -5.69 -3.92 8.49
C ASN A 131 -5.03 -4.71 7.33
N VAL A 132 -5.30 -6.01 7.20
CA VAL A 132 -4.81 -6.81 6.06
C VAL A 132 -5.48 -6.37 4.76
N ARG A 133 -6.80 -6.17 4.76
CA ARG A 133 -7.53 -5.66 3.58
C ARG A 133 -7.09 -4.26 3.17
N GLY A 134 -6.81 -3.39 4.15
CA GLY A 134 -6.26 -2.07 3.89
C GLY A 134 -4.87 -2.13 3.25
N VAL A 135 -4.01 -3.06 3.67
CA VAL A 135 -2.70 -3.28 3.01
C VAL A 135 -2.89 -3.78 1.59
N TYR A 136 -3.81 -4.72 1.35
CA TYR A 136 -4.16 -5.15 -0.01
C TYR A 136 -4.61 -3.95 -0.85
N ASN A 137 -5.60 -3.19 -0.39
CA ASN A 137 -6.10 -2.02 -1.09
C ASN A 137 -5.01 -0.96 -1.34
N LEU A 138 -4.09 -0.74 -0.40
CA LEU A 138 -2.94 0.15 -0.61
C LEU A 138 -2.02 -0.33 -1.74
N GLU A 139 -1.74 -1.64 -1.81
CA GLU A 139 -0.86 -2.23 -2.82
C GLU A 139 -1.49 -2.29 -4.22
N PHE A 140 -2.83 -2.36 -4.29
CA PHE A 140 -3.63 -2.25 -5.52
C PHE A 140 -4.11 -0.83 -5.79
N GLU A 141 -3.58 0.15 -5.06
CA GLU A 141 -3.83 1.59 -5.25
C GLU A 141 -5.30 2.01 -5.10
N ASN A 142 -6.08 1.27 -4.32
CA ASN A 142 -7.42 1.61 -3.86
C ASN A 142 -7.33 2.39 -2.54
N TYR A 143 -6.70 3.57 -2.58
CA TYR A 143 -6.28 4.28 -1.36
C TYR A 143 -7.45 4.70 -0.45
N ASN A 144 -8.60 5.03 -1.02
CA ASN A 144 -9.78 5.41 -0.23
C ASN A 144 -10.34 4.23 0.57
N ASP A 145 -10.43 3.05 -0.03
CA ASP A 145 -10.84 1.82 0.68
C ASP A 145 -9.80 1.43 1.75
N ALA A 146 -8.51 1.58 1.41
CA ALA A 146 -7.44 1.37 2.37
C ALA A 146 -7.54 2.32 3.59
N LEU A 147 -7.83 3.60 3.35
CA LEU A 147 -8.04 4.58 4.41
C LEU A 147 -9.21 4.18 5.32
N MET A 148 -10.35 3.80 4.75
CA MET A 148 -11.52 3.35 5.53
C MET A 148 -11.16 2.17 6.43
N ASP A 149 -10.48 1.16 5.88
CA ASP A 149 -10.05 -0.02 6.62
C ASP A 149 -9.06 0.32 7.74
N PHE A 150 -8.05 1.15 7.45
CA PHE A 150 -7.07 1.55 8.46
C PHE A 150 -7.68 2.39 9.57
N PHE A 151 -8.61 3.30 9.28
CA PHE A 151 -9.29 4.09 10.31
C PHE A 151 -10.14 3.21 11.23
N ASN A 152 -10.86 2.24 10.68
CA ASN A 152 -11.63 1.27 11.47
C ASN A 152 -10.70 0.44 12.38
N SER A 153 -9.55 -0.03 11.88
CA SER A 153 -8.55 -0.71 12.72
C SER A 153 -7.96 0.21 13.80
N VAL A 154 -7.69 1.47 13.49
CA VAL A 154 -7.16 2.46 14.45
C VAL A 154 -8.14 2.65 15.60
N GLU A 155 -9.45 2.72 15.34
CA GLU A 155 -10.46 2.89 16.38
C GLU A 155 -10.37 1.80 17.45
N PHE A 156 -10.24 0.54 17.03
CA PHE A 156 -10.06 -0.59 17.95
C PHE A 156 -8.76 -0.47 18.75
N TYR A 157 -7.63 -0.28 18.08
CA TYR A 157 -6.33 -0.26 18.78
C TYR A 157 -6.14 0.96 19.69
N LEU A 158 -6.84 2.07 19.42
CA LEU A 158 -6.93 3.22 20.34
C LEU A 158 -7.63 2.85 21.64
N LYS A 159 -8.75 2.13 21.58
CA LYS A 159 -9.48 1.65 22.77
C LYS A 159 -8.59 0.71 23.60
N GLU A 160 -7.87 -0.20 22.94
CA GLU A 160 -6.92 -1.13 23.56
C GLU A 160 -5.58 -0.51 23.96
N LYS A 161 -5.35 0.78 23.65
CA LYS A 161 -4.08 1.48 23.88
C LYS A 161 -2.85 0.76 23.29
N ASN A 162 -3.03 0.07 22.16
CA ASN A 162 -1.95 -0.60 21.46
C ASN A 162 -1.19 0.38 20.54
N TYR A 163 -0.36 1.23 21.15
CA TYR A 163 0.36 2.29 20.44
C TYR A 163 1.28 1.79 19.34
N SER A 164 1.84 0.59 19.47
CA SER A 164 2.65 -0.01 18.40
C SER A 164 1.81 -0.22 17.13
N LYS A 165 0.60 -0.77 17.24
CA LYS A 165 -0.29 -0.98 16.09
C LYS A 165 -0.83 0.33 15.54
N ILE A 166 -1.14 1.30 16.41
CA ILE A 166 -1.64 2.62 15.98
C ILE A 166 -0.58 3.34 15.14
N VAL A 167 0.68 3.34 15.60
CA VAL A 167 1.79 3.95 14.88
C VAL A 167 1.97 3.33 13.49
N ASP A 168 1.98 1.98 13.41
CA ASP A 168 2.06 1.27 12.13
C ASP A 168 0.92 1.68 11.17
N LEU A 169 -0.30 1.82 11.70
CA LEU A 169 -1.47 2.24 10.92
C LEU A 169 -1.40 3.71 10.47
N TYR A 170 -0.92 4.62 11.33
CA TYR A 170 -0.74 6.03 10.95
C TYR A 170 0.26 6.20 9.83
N ILE A 171 1.35 5.42 9.80
CA ILE A 171 2.28 5.42 8.66
C ILE A 171 1.59 4.98 7.37
N LYS A 172 0.75 3.95 7.41
CA LYS A 172 0.00 3.49 6.23
C LYS A 172 -1.04 4.50 5.76
N ILE A 173 -1.77 5.11 6.69
CA ILE A 173 -2.71 6.21 6.40
C ILE A 173 -1.98 7.39 5.75
N ALA A 174 -0.81 7.78 6.30
CA ALA A 174 0.01 8.83 5.71
C ALA A 174 0.47 8.47 4.28
N LYS A 175 0.84 7.21 4.04
CA LYS A 175 1.18 6.72 2.69
C LYS A 175 -0.02 6.79 1.74
N CYS A 176 -1.23 6.42 2.16
CA CYS A 176 -2.43 6.60 1.33
C CYS A 176 -2.65 8.07 0.94
N TYR A 177 -2.61 8.99 1.91
CA TYR A 177 -2.77 10.41 1.62
C TYR A 177 -1.65 10.99 0.75
N LEU A 178 -0.42 10.49 0.91
CA LEU A 178 0.71 10.84 0.04
C LEU A 178 0.44 10.44 -1.41
N MET A 179 -0.14 9.25 -1.65
CA MET A 179 -0.44 8.77 -3.00
C MET A 179 -1.63 9.49 -3.64
N LEU A 180 -2.58 9.97 -2.83
CA LEU A 180 -3.68 10.85 -3.24
C LEU A 180 -3.28 12.32 -3.39
N ASP A 181 -1.99 12.64 -3.25
CA ASP A 181 -1.44 14.01 -3.26
C ASP A 181 -2.06 14.97 -2.21
N MET A 182 -2.65 14.40 -1.16
CA MET A 182 -3.26 15.11 -0.02
C MET A 182 -2.19 15.45 1.03
N THR A 183 -1.34 16.43 0.68
CA THR A 183 -0.11 16.75 1.42
C THR A 183 -0.34 17.10 2.90
N ILE A 184 -1.36 17.90 3.20
CA ILE A 184 -1.63 18.34 4.58
C ILE A 184 -1.98 17.13 5.47
N GLN A 185 -2.84 16.25 4.97
CA GLN A 185 -3.29 15.05 5.66
C GLN A 185 -2.14 14.04 5.81
N ALA A 186 -1.35 13.82 4.75
CA ALA A 186 -0.18 12.95 4.80
C ALA A 186 0.81 13.39 5.89
N VAL A 187 1.16 14.68 5.92
CA VAL A 187 2.06 15.25 6.92
C VAL A 187 1.47 15.15 8.33
N PHE A 188 0.17 15.44 8.49
CA PHE A 188 -0.51 15.31 9.78
C PHE A 188 -0.41 13.90 10.37
N PHE A 189 -0.62 12.86 9.57
CA PHE A 189 -0.50 11.48 10.04
C PHE A 189 0.95 11.05 10.24
N CYS A 190 1.91 11.57 9.47
CA CYS A 190 3.33 11.39 9.76
C CYS A 190 3.71 11.99 11.12
N ASP A 191 3.27 13.22 11.40
CA ASP A 191 3.55 13.89 12.68
C ASP A 191 2.89 13.16 13.86
N LYS A 192 1.67 12.63 13.68
CA LYS A 192 1.03 11.76 14.68
C LYS A 192 1.81 10.47 14.93
N ALA A 193 2.24 9.78 13.88
CA ALA A 193 3.04 8.57 14.00
C ALA A 193 4.37 8.86 14.71
N TYR A 194 5.06 9.94 14.31
CA TYR A 194 6.31 10.38 14.90
C TYR A 194 6.15 10.69 16.40
N ALA A 195 5.21 11.57 16.76
CA ALA A 195 5.00 11.98 18.14
C ALA A 195 4.59 10.80 19.03
N MET A 196 3.73 9.91 18.53
CA MET A 196 3.28 8.74 19.28
C MET A 196 4.40 7.71 19.47
N ALA A 197 5.20 7.44 18.44
CA ALA A 197 6.37 6.56 18.56
C ALA A 197 7.38 7.12 19.56
N ASP A 198 7.67 8.42 19.48
CA ASP A 198 8.63 9.09 20.38
C ASP A 198 8.14 9.14 21.83
N THR A 199 6.85 9.38 22.05
CA THR A 199 6.25 9.45 23.40
C THR A 199 6.20 8.08 24.07
N TYR A 200 5.77 7.04 23.35
CA TYR A 200 5.53 5.72 23.92
C TYR A 200 6.67 4.73 23.71
N LYS A 201 7.75 5.15 23.03
CA LYS A 201 8.94 4.34 22.74
C LYS A 201 8.57 2.95 22.21
N THR A 202 7.80 2.94 21.13
CA THR A 202 7.29 1.70 20.51
C THR A 202 8.45 0.82 20.03
N SER A 203 8.19 -0.48 19.82
CA SER A 203 9.21 -1.47 19.44
C SER A 203 9.95 -1.14 18.14
N LYS A 204 9.31 -0.38 17.23
CA LYS A 204 9.87 0.09 15.95
C LYS A 204 10.14 1.60 15.95
N HIS A 205 10.55 2.16 17.09
CA HIS A 205 10.73 3.59 17.27
C HIS A 205 11.55 4.25 16.14
N ASP A 206 12.83 3.89 16.00
CA ASP A 206 13.73 4.56 15.04
C ASP A 206 13.28 4.38 13.59
N GLU A 207 12.83 3.17 13.24
CA GLU A 207 12.26 2.87 11.92
C GLU A 207 11.05 3.77 11.62
N THR A 208 10.14 3.93 12.58
CA THR A 208 8.97 4.81 12.42
C THR A 208 9.39 6.25 12.21
N LEU A 209 10.32 6.77 13.02
CA LEU A 209 10.74 8.17 12.91
C LEU A 209 11.32 8.45 11.52
N VAL A 210 12.16 7.54 11.02
CA VAL A 210 12.74 7.63 9.68
C VAL A 210 11.66 7.59 8.61
N ILE A 211 10.75 6.61 8.64
CA ILE A 211 9.68 6.48 7.62
C ILE A 211 8.75 7.70 7.63
N ALA A 212 8.34 8.19 8.81
CA ALA A 212 7.49 9.36 8.93
C ALA A 212 8.15 10.61 8.31
N ILE A 213 9.43 10.83 8.57
CA ILE A 213 10.15 11.97 8.00
C ILE A 213 10.33 11.79 6.48
N CYS A 214 10.70 10.60 6.00
CA CYS A 214 10.81 10.33 4.57
C CYS A 214 9.49 10.63 3.83
N ASN A 215 8.36 10.19 4.37
CA ASN A 215 7.04 10.46 3.79
C ASN A 215 6.74 11.97 3.76
N LYS A 216 7.07 12.73 4.82
CA LYS A 216 6.95 14.21 4.84
C LYS A 216 7.78 14.87 3.74
N ILE A 217 9.03 14.44 3.55
CA ILE A 217 9.93 14.96 2.51
C ILE A 217 9.28 14.77 1.13
N ILE A 218 8.75 13.58 0.86
CA ILE A 218 8.08 13.28 -0.42
C ILE A 218 6.82 14.13 -0.59
N SER A 219 5.95 14.21 0.44
CA SER A 219 4.71 15.00 0.39
C SER A 219 5.01 16.47 0.10
N PHE A 220 5.96 17.08 0.83
CA PHE A 220 6.33 18.47 0.60
C PHE A 220 6.97 18.69 -0.77
N LYS A 221 7.80 17.77 -1.27
CA LYS A 221 8.38 17.88 -2.61
C LYS A 221 7.30 17.83 -3.69
N ARG A 222 6.35 16.90 -3.62
CA ARG A 222 5.22 16.79 -4.57
C ARG A 222 4.33 18.02 -4.57
N ALA A 223 4.14 18.66 -3.41
CA ALA A 223 3.41 19.92 -3.29
C ALA A 223 4.24 21.18 -3.64
N ASN A 224 5.46 21.03 -4.15
CA ASN A 224 6.41 22.11 -4.43
C ASN A 224 6.71 23.00 -3.21
N LYS A 225 6.63 22.45 -2.00
CA LYS A 225 6.96 23.10 -0.72
C LYS A 225 8.41 22.80 -0.32
N TYR A 226 9.36 23.18 -1.18
CA TYR A 226 10.77 22.79 -1.06
C TYR A 226 11.42 23.19 0.26
N ASP A 227 11.09 24.36 0.83
CA ASP A 227 11.63 24.77 2.14
C ASP A 227 11.22 23.82 3.28
N HIS A 228 9.99 23.30 3.24
CA HIS A 228 9.49 22.35 4.25
C HIS A 228 10.10 20.96 4.05
N SER A 229 10.33 20.56 2.79
CA SER A 229 11.12 19.38 2.45
C SER A 229 12.53 19.47 3.05
N LEU A 230 13.24 20.58 2.84
CA LEU A 230 14.59 20.82 3.38
C LEU A 230 14.61 20.79 4.92
N LYS A 231 13.61 21.38 5.59
CA LYS A 231 13.48 21.27 7.06
C LYS A 231 13.36 19.81 7.51
N SER A 232 12.54 19.02 6.81
CA SER A 232 12.34 17.61 7.12
C SER A 232 13.61 16.78 6.85
N ILE A 233 14.38 17.09 5.80
CA ILE A 233 15.68 16.48 5.53
C ILE A 233 16.68 16.76 6.66
N ASN A 234 16.74 18.00 7.16
CA ASN A 234 17.60 18.32 8.30
C ASN A 234 17.18 17.57 9.57
N GLN A 235 15.87 17.36 9.76
CA GLN A 235 15.36 16.53 10.85
C GLN A 235 15.83 15.06 10.70
N LEU A 236 15.78 14.50 9.49
CA LEU A 236 16.28 13.14 9.21
C LEU A 236 17.77 12.98 9.52
N LYS A 237 18.60 13.96 9.11
CA LYS A 237 20.05 13.98 9.38
C LYS A 237 20.38 14.00 10.89
N GLY A 238 19.46 14.45 11.73
CA GLY A 238 19.61 14.43 13.18
C GLY A 238 19.42 13.05 13.81
N ILE A 239 18.88 12.07 13.09
CA ILE A 239 18.65 10.71 13.58
C ILE A 239 19.94 9.89 13.40
N ARG A 240 20.39 9.23 14.47
CA ARG A 240 21.57 8.36 14.43
C ARG A 240 21.21 6.99 13.84
N GLY A 241 22.13 6.37 13.11
CA GLY A 241 21.97 5.01 12.61
C GLY A 241 21.02 4.87 11.41
N VAL A 242 20.64 5.98 10.76
CA VAL A 242 19.90 5.92 9.49
C VAL A 242 20.76 5.19 8.46
N ARG A 243 20.17 4.23 7.75
CA ARG A 243 20.86 3.45 6.71
C ARG A 243 21.42 4.36 5.62
N GLU A 244 22.59 4.03 5.09
CA GLU A 244 23.30 4.87 4.12
C GLU A 244 22.50 5.09 2.83
N ASP A 245 21.76 4.09 2.36
CA ASP A 245 20.89 4.19 1.18
C ASP A 245 19.79 5.25 1.35
N ILE A 246 19.20 5.34 2.55
CA ILE A 246 18.21 6.37 2.90
C ILE A 246 18.87 7.75 2.96
N MET A 247 20.09 7.84 3.50
CA MET A 247 20.83 9.10 3.58
C MET A 247 21.24 9.62 2.20
N ASP A 248 21.60 8.72 1.28
CA ASP A 248 21.92 9.08 -0.11
C ASP A 248 20.66 9.54 -0.86
N TRP A 249 19.53 8.85 -0.66
CA TRP A 249 18.24 9.31 -1.15
C TRP A 249 17.88 10.71 -0.59
N ALA A 250 18.09 10.95 0.70
CA ALA A 250 17.81 12.24 1.33
C ALA A 250 18.71 13.35 0.78
N LEU A 251 19.98 13.04 0.51
CA LEU A 251 20.93 13.97 -0.12
C LEU A 251 20.50 14.32 -1.54
N TYR A 252 20.00 13.34 -2.30
CA TYR A 252 19.40 13.58 -3.62
C TYR A 252 18.17 14.49 -3.51
N MET A 253 17.26 14.23 -2.55
CA MET A 253 16.06 15.03 -2.34
C MET A 253 16.40 16.47 -1.93
N GLU A 254 17.47 16.66 -1.16
CA GLU A 254 18.01 17.97 -0.79
C GLU A 254 18.50 18.73 -2.02
N ALA A 255 19.36 18.09 -2.82
CA ALA A 255 19.89 18.68 -4.03
C ALA A 255 18.77 19.06 -5.01
N ALA A 256 17.83 18.15 -5.26
CA ALA A 256 16.67 18.42 -6.12
C ALA A 256 15.82 19.60 -5.59
N SER A 257 15.60 19.68 -4.28
CA SER A 257 14.85 20.79 -3.67
C SER A 257 15.60 22.13 -3.80
N LEU A 258 16.92 22.13 -3.61
CA LEU A 258 17.78 23.30 -3.81
C LEU A 258 17.78 23.77 -5.27
N LEU A 259 17.79 22.83 -6.22
CA LEU A 259 17.71 23.15 -7.64
C LEU A 259 16.41 23.89 -7.98
N CYS A 260 15.26 23.39 -7.49
CA CYS A 260 13.97 24.05 -7.69
C CYS A 260 13.90 25.46 -7.03
N LEU A 261 14.64 25.66 -5.94
CA LEU A 261 14.82 26.97 -5.30
C LEU A 261 15.90 27.84 -5.98
N LYS A 262 16.42 27.42 -7.13
CA LYS A 262 17.49 28.10 -7.90
C LYS A 262 18.80 28.27 -7.12
N ASN A 263 19.02 27.46 -6.09
CA ASN A 263 20.29 27.40 -5.37
C ASN A 263 21.25 26.44 -6.07
N TYR A 264 21.62 26.81 -7.29
CA TYR A 264 22.36 25.96 -8.22
C TYR A 264 23.71 25.50 -7.66
N ASP A 265 24.47 26.40 -7.03
CA ASP A 265 25.83 26.12 -6.53
C ASP A 265 25.85 25.06 -5.43
N LYS A 266 24.88 25.11 -4.50
CA LYS A 266 24.77 24.08 -3.46
C LYS A 266 24.22 22.78 -4.04
N SER A 267 23.22 22.88 -4.91
CA SER A 267 22.63 21.71 -5.57
C SER A 267 23.69 20.89 -6.30
N ILE A 268 24.46 21.50 -7.20
CA ILE A 268 25.42 20.77 -8.04
C ILE A 268 26.50 20.10 -7.21
N LYS A 269 27.02 20.77 -6.16
CA LYS A 269 27.99 20.16 -5.23
C LYS A 269 27.46 18.90 -4.54
N LEU A 270 26.18 18.87 -4.18
CA LEU A 270 25.56 17.69 -3.58
C LEU A 270 25.36 16.57 -4.60
N LEU A 271 24.96 16.90 -5.83
CA LEU A 271 24.81 15.92 -6.92
C LEU A 271 26.16 15.31 -7.32
N GLU A 272 27.21 16.11 -7.47
CA GLU A 272 28.57 15.64 -7.74
C GLU A 272 29.07 14.74 -6.60
N LYS A 273 28.81 15.13 -5.35
CA LYS A 273 29.13 14.28 -4.19
C LYS A 273 28.46 12.91 -4.28
N LEU A 274 27.21 12.83 -4.75
CA LEU A 274 26.51 11.56 -4.96
C LEU A 274 27.13 10.76 -6.12
N LEU A 275 27.40 11.39 -7.26
CA LEU A 275 27.98 10.70 -8.43
C LEU A 275 29.40 10.18 -8.16
N ASN A 276 30.14 10.83 -7.27
CA ASN A 276 31.48 10.38 -6.84
C ASN A 276 31.45 9.12 -5.94
N LYS A 277 30.26 8.60 -5.56
CA LYS A 277 30.14 7.37 -4.75
C LYS A 277 30.26 6.05 -5.54
N GLU A 278 30.66 6.09 -6.81
CA GLU A 278 30.84 4.92 -7.70
C GLU A 278 29.70 3.87 -7.58
N ASN A 279 30.02 2.58 -7.70
CA ASN A 279 29.09 1.44 -7.71
C ASN A 279 28.41 1.17 -6.35
N ARG A 280 28.61 2.02 -5.34
CA ARG A 280 27.94 1.88 -4.03
C ARG A 280 26.57 2.56 -4.01
N LEU A 281 26.33 3.49 -4.93
CA LEU A 281 25.06 4.21 -5.00
C LEU A 281 23.97 3.30 -5.58
N ASN A 282 22.81 3.29 -4.93
CA ASN A 282 21.62 2.63 -5.44
C ASN A 282 21.31 3.11 -6.87
N SER A 283 21.07 2.16 -7.80
CA SER A 283 20.88 2.45 -9.23
C SER A 283 19.77 3.46 -9.49
N LYS A 284 18.66 3.38 -8.75
CA LYS A 284 17.54 4.32 -8.86
C LYS A 284 18.01 5.73 -8.51
N VAL A 285 18.64 5.91 -7.33
CA VAL A 285 19.17 7.21 -6.90
C VAL A 285 20.20 7.75 -7.89
N ARG A 286 21.06 6.89 -8.45
CA ARG A 286 22.05 7.28 -9.45
C ARG A 286 21.42 7.81 -10.73
N ALA A 287 20.43 7.12 -11.30
CA ALA A 287 19.69 7.56 -12.48
C ALA A 287 19.06 8.94 -12.24
N PHE A 288 18.29 9.09 -11.16
CA PHE A 288 17.68 10.38 -10.83
C PHE A 288 18.70 11.49 -10.56
N THR A 289 19.88 11.15 -10.01
CA THR A 289 20.96 12.12 -9.81
C THR A 289 21.48 12.64 -11.15
N PHE A 290 21.73 11.78 -12.13
CA PHE A 290 22.11 12.20 -13.47
C PHE A 290 21.05 13.09 -14.12
N MET A 291 19.77 12.77 -13.97
CA MET A 291 18.69 13.61 -14.48
C MET A 291 18.66 15.00 -13.83
N LYS A 292 18.95 15.11 -12.53
CA LYS A 292 19.04 16.42 -11.86
C LYS A 292 20.30 17.19 -12.21
N VAL A 293 21.41 16.51 -12.54
CA VAL A 293 22.57 17.18 -13.15
C VAL A 293 22.20 17.70 -14.54
N ALA A 294 21.47 16.92 -15.35
CA ALA A 294 20.96 17.39 -16.63
C ALA A 294 20.06 18.62 -16.45
N CYS A 295 19.13 18.62 -15.49
CA CYS A 295 18.29 19.79 -15.17
C CYS A 295 19.14 21.03 -14.86
N TYR A 296 20.21 20.88 -14.08
CA TYR A 296 21.13 21.99 -13.82
C TYR A 296 21.73 22.54 -15.13
N TYR A 297 22.16 21.68 -16.06
CA TYR A 297 22.70 22.14 -17.35
C TYR A 297 21.65 22.73 -18.29
N ILE A 298 20.41 22.25 -18.26
CA ILE A 298 19.25 22.87 -18.95
C ILE A 298 19.10 24.32 -18.50
N GLU A 299 19.10 24.55 -17.19
CA GLU A 299 18.96 25.89 -16.59
C GLU A 299 20.16 26.80 -16.89
N LYS A 300 21.33 26.24 -17.22
CA LYS A 300 22.50 26.97 -17.69
C LYS A 300 22.55 27.16 -19.21
N GLY A 301 21.57 26.66 -19.95
CA GLY A 301 21.53 26.71 -21.41
C GLY A 301 22.53 25.78 -22.10
N ASN A 302 23.15 24.84 -21.38
CA ASN A 302 24.09 23.89 -21.93
C ASN A 302 23.36 22.60 -22.33
N ARG A 303 22.83 22.61 -23.55
CA ARG A 303 22.05 21.51 -24.12
C ARG A 303 22.84 20.22 -24.23
N ASP A 304 24.06 20.27 -24.73
CA ASP A 304 24.86 19.07 -25.02
C ASP A 304 25.21 18.29 -23.75
N SER A 305 25.63 19.00 -22.70
CA SER A 305 25.89 18.37 -21.40
C SER A 305 24.60 17.78 -20.80
N ALA A 306 23.48 18.51 -20.89
CA ALA A 306 22.20 17.99 -20.41
C ALA A 306 21.82 16.68 -21.11
N LEU A 307 21.90 16.63 -22.45
CA LEU A 307 21.64 15.42 -23.23
C LEU A 307 22.55 14.26 -22.86
N SER A 308 23.84 14.51 -22.66
CA SER A 308 24.80 13.49 -22.24
C SER A 308 24.35 12.83 -20.93
N PHE A 309 24.02 13.63 -19.91
CA PHE A 309 23.60 13.10 -18.61
C PHE A 309 22.24 12.40 -18.65
N LEU A 310 21.31 12.83 -19.52
CA LEU A 310 20.04 12.11 -19.71
C LEU A 310 20.28 10.74 -20.34
N ASN A 311 21.23 10.61 -21.27
CA ASN A 311 21.59 9.31 -21.85
C ASN A 311 22.26 8.39 -20.80
N ASP A 312 23.18 8.91 -19.99
CA ASP A 312 23.78 8.15 -18.89
C ASP A 312 22.72 7.64 -17.91
N SER A 313 21.68 8.45 -17.64
CA SER A 313 20.53 8.03 -16.85
C SER A 313 19.74 6.91 -17.52
N LYS A 314 19.45 7.05 -18.83
CA LYS A 314 18.68 6.07 -19.60
C LYS A 314 19.33 4.68 -19.57
N ASP A 315 20.65 4.60 -19.66
CA ASP A 315 21.39 3.33 -19.59
C ASP A 315 21.20 2.62 -18.25
N ILE A 316 21.13 3.38 -17.16
CA ILE A 316 20.87 2.82 -15.82
C ILE A 316 19.40 2.39 -15.69
N ILE A 317 18.47 3.21 -16.20
CA ILE A 317 17.03 2.96 -16.15
C ILE A 317 16.67 1.61 -16.78
N ASN A 318 17.37 1.20 -17.84
CA ASN A 318 17.18 -0.09 -18.51
C ASN A 318 17.34 -1.31 -17.58
N ASN A 319 18.11 -1.16 -16.49
CA ASN A 319 18.40 -2.23 -15.53
C ASN A 319 17.57 -2.13 -14.24
N LEU A 320 16.63 -1.19 -14.14
CA LEU A 320 15.74 -1.05 -12.99
C LEU A 320 14.62 -2.09 -13.00
N LYS A 321 14.02 -2.33 -11.84
CA LYS A 321 12.79 -3.11 -11.71
C LYS A 321 11.64 -2.39 -12.42
N TYR A 322 10.63 -3.15 -12.85
CA TYR A 322 9.52 -2.63 -13.66
C TYR A 322 8.84 -1.37 -13.09
N ASP A 323 8.53 -1.35 -11.80
CA ASP A 323 7.88 -0.25 -11.11
C ASP A 323 8.78 0.99 -11.02
N GLU A 324 10.05 0.79 -10.64
CA GLU A 324 11.04 1.86 -10.59
C GLU A 324 11.38 2.41 -11.98
N LYS A 325 11.37 1.54 -12.99
CA LYS A 325 11.67 1.87 -14.38
C LYS A 325 10.57 2.76 -14.97
N ALA A 326 9.30 2.45 -14.74
CA ALA A 326 8.19 3.27 -15.22
C ALA A 326 8.23 4.69 -14.62
N GLU A 327 8.48 4.82 -13.31
CA GLU A 327 8.64 6.13 -12.66
C GLU A 327 9.81 6.92 -13.25
N ALA A 328 10.96 6.28 -13.44
CA ALA A 328 12.15 6.94 -13.98
C ALA A 328 11.98 7.35 -15.46
N LEU A 329 11.29 6.54 -16.27
CA LEU A 329 10.97 6.87 -17.66
C LEU A 329 10.03 8.07 -17.79
N LEU A 330 9.03 8.17 -16.91
CA LEU A 330 8.17 9.36 -16.84
C LEU A 330 8.99 10.62 -16.56
N GLU A 331 9.84 10.60 -15.53
CA GLU A 331 10.67 11.77 -15.20
C GLU A 331 11.69 12.05 -16.33
N LEU A 332 12.26 11.02 -16.98
CA LEU A 332 13.18 11.18 -18.10
C LEU A 332 12.50 11.86 -19.29
N SER A 333 11.26 11.46 -19.59
CA SER A 333 10.46 12.09 -20.64
C SER A 333 10.18 13.56 -20.33
N GLU A 334 9.89 13.92 -19.08
CA GLU A 334 9.71 15.32 -18.71
C GLU A 334 10.97 16.16 -18.97
N GLU A 335 12.15 15.62 -18.69
CA GLU A 335 13.41 16.33 -18.93
C GLU A 335 13.75 16.44 -20.43
N TYR A 336 13.50 15.39 -21.23
CA TYR A 336 13.61 15.49 -22.69
C TYR A 336 12.62 16.50 -23.27
N PHE A 337 11.40 16.55 -22.74
CA PHE A 337 10.40 17.51 -23.19
C PHE A 337 10.82 18.96 -22.92
N LYS A 338 11.42 19.24 -21.75
CA LYS A 338 11.99 20.58 -21.46
C LYS A 338 13.11 20.98 -22.39
N LEU A 339 13.84 20.00 -22.93
CA LEU A 339 14.87 20.20 -23.95
C LEU A 339 14.29 20.28 -25.38
N GLU A 340 12.98 20.22 -25.56
CA GLU A 340 12.33 20.17 -26.88
C GLU A 340 12.75 18.94 -27.71
N GLU A 341 13.24 17.89 -27.04
CA GLU A 341 13.58 16.60 -27.66
C GLU A 341 12.34 15.71 -27.73
N ILE A 342 11.35 16.17 -28.50
CA ILE A 342 9.99 15.61 -28.54
C ILE A 342 10.00 14.10 -28.80
N ASN A 343 10.76 13.64 -29.79
CA ASN A 343 10.80 12.21 -30.13
C ASN A 343 11.35 11.36 -28.99
N LYS A 344 12.43 11.80 -28.33
CA LYS A 344 13.00 11.07 -27.18
C LYS A 344 12.05 11.04 -25.98
N ALA A 345 11.31 12.14 -25.78
CA ALA A 345 10.29 12.21 -24.73
C ALA A 345 9.16 11.20 -24.99
N LEU A 346 8.66 11.12 -26.23
CA LEU A 346 7.65 10.14 -26.64
C LEU A 346 8.18 8.71 -26.56
N ASP A 347 9.40 8.44 -27.04
CA ASP A 347 10.01 7.10 -26.96
C ASP A 347 10.11 6.60 -25.51
N ALA A 348 10.51 7.47 -24.58
CA ALA A 348 10.59 7.13 -23.16
C ALA A 348 9.21 6.88 -22.54
N LEU A 349 8.19 7.63 -22.97
CA LEU A 349 6.81 7.40 -22.54
C LEU A 349 6.24 6.10 -23.11
N ASP A 350 6.49 5.81 -24.39
CA ASP A 350 6.04 4.58 -25.05
C ASP A 350 6.66 3.37 -24.35
N GLU A 351 7.96 3.43 -24.04
CA GLU A 351 8.62 2.41 -23.23
C GLU A 351 7.96 2.28 -21.85
N GLY A 352 7.67 3.40 -21.17
CA GLY A 352 7.02 3.43 -19.87
C GLY A 352 5.62 2.82 -19.86
N ILE A 353 4.81 3.12 -20.87
CA ILE A 353 3.46 2.57 -21.05
C ILE A 353 3.52 1.09 -21.43
N ASN A 354 4.45 0.68 -22.28
CA ASN A 354 4.55 -0.73 -22.69
C ASN A 354 4.99 -1.66 -21.56
N LEU A 355 5.76 -1.16 -20.58
CA LEU A 355 6.04 -1.87 -19.34
C LEU A 355 4.76 -2.14 -18.52
N ASN A 356 3.71 -1.35 -18.74
CA ASN A 356 2.43 -1.42 -18.03
C ASN A 356 1.38 -2.35 -18.68
N GLY A 357 1.75 -3.20 -19.64
CA GLY A 357 0.86 -4.26 -20.16
C GLY A 357 0.26 -5.18 -19.09
N PHE A 358 0.83 -5.21 -17.88
CA PHE A 358 0.31 -5.96 -16.70
C PHE A 358 -0.26 -5.06 -15.58
N TYR A 359 -0.07 -3.73 -15.64
CA TYR A 359 -0.40 -2.75 -14.59
C TYR A 359 -1.21 -1.57 -15.14
N PHE A 360 -2.20 -1.84 -15.99
CA PHE A 360 -3.14 -0.88 -16.62
C PHE A 360 -3.92 0.06 -15.65
N LYS A 361 -3.60 0.04 -14.36
CA LYS A 361 -4.30 0.77 -13.29
C LYS A 361 -3.34 1.48 -12.34
N SER A 362 -2.11 1.80 -12.73
CA SER A 362 -1.20 2.56 -11.86
C SER A 362 -1.44 4.07 -11.96
N GLU A 363 -1.24 4.82 -10.87
CA GLU A 363 -1.24 6.29 -10.87
C GLU A 363 -0.19 6.87 -11.83
N ILE A 364 0.93 6.16 -12.03
CA ILE A 364 1.98 6.55 -12.99
C ILE A 364 1.42 6.63 -14.41
N PHE A 365 0.51 5.73 -14.78
CA PHE A 365 -0.11 5.74 -16.11
C PHE A 365 -0.95 7.01 -16.32
N ILE A 366 -1.63 7.51 -15.29
CA ILE A 366 -2.37 8.78 -15.35
C ILE A 366 -1.40 9.92 -15.62
N ASP A 367 -0.28 9.98 -14.89
CA ASP A 367 0.72 11.02 -15.04
C ASP A 367 1.44 10.96 -16.41
N MET A 368 1.68 9.77 -16.96
CA MET A 368 2.19 9.58 -18.34
C MET A 368 1.22 10.10 -19.40
N ASN A 369 -0.07 9.80 -19.28
CA ASN A 369 -1.10 10.29 -20.21
C ASN A 369 -1.23 11.82 -20.16
N ILE A 370 -1.13 12.41 -18.97
CA ILE A 370 -1.06 13.87 -18.82
C ILE A 370 0.17 14.43 -19.54
N LEU A 371 1.33 13.75 -19.49
CA LEU A 371 2.53 14.21 -20.20
C LEU A 371 2.39 14.08 -21.72
N TYR A 372 1.85 12.98 -22.25
CA TYR A 372 1.50 12.87 -23.67
C TYR A 372 0.63 14.04 -24.11
N SER A 373 -0.42 14.33 -23.35
CA SER A 373 -1.31 15.43 -23.66
C SER A 373 -0.56 16.76 -23.77
N ARG A 374 0.31 17.07 -22.80
CA ARG A 374 1.15 18.29 -22.83
C ARG A 374 2.07 18.34 -24.06
N ILE A 375 2.66 17.22 -24.45
CA ILE A 375 3.51 17.13 -25.64
C ILE A 375 2.68 17.42 -26.89
N TYR A 376 1.53 16.75 -27.07
CA TYR A 376 0.67 16.98 -28.23
C TYR A 376 0.04 18.37 -28.26
N MET A 377 -0.23 18.97 -27.09
CA MET A 377 -0.60 20.39 -27.00
C MET A 377 0.49 21.32 -27.53
N SER A 378 1.77 21.05 -27.24
CA SER A 378 2.88 21.85 -27.79
C SER A 378 3.03 21.68 -29.31
N LEU A 379 2.66 20.52 -29.83
CA LEU A 379 2.61 20.22 -31.27
C LEU A 379 1.32 20.73 -31.94
N GLN A 380 0.43 21.37 -31.19
CA GLN A 380 -0.90 21.84 -31.64
C GLN A 380 -1.80 20.71 -32.16
N ASN A 381 -1.53 19.45 -31.80
CA ASN A 381 -2.38 18.31 -32.08
C ASN A 381 -3.36 18.09 -30.92
N TYR A 382 -4.39 18.93 -30.88
CA TYR A 382 -5.34 18.94 -29.77
C TYR A 382 -6.21 17.68 -29.69
N ASP A 383 -6.49 17.03 -30.83
CA ASP A 383 -7.28 15.79 -30.87
C ASP A 383 -6.59 14.66 -30.12
N LEU A 384 -5.30 14.43 -30.39
CA LEU A 384 -4.52 13.44 -29.65
C LEU A 384 -4.38 13.84 -28.18
N ALA A 385 -4.13 15.11 -27.90
CA ALA A 385 -4.02 15.60 -26.52
C ALA A 385 -5.30 15.33 -25.70
N ILE A 386 -6.48 15.51 -26.30
CA ILE A 386 -7.78 15.22 -25.70
C ILE A 386 -7.95 13.71 -25.45
N ASN A 387 -7.53 12.86 -26.38
CA ASN A 387 -7.66 11.41 -26.22
C ASN A 387 -6.87 10.89 -25.01
N PHE A 388 -5.60 11.30 -24.87
CA PHE A 388 -4.80 10.93 -23.69
C PHE A 388 -5.38 11.48 -22.39
N LEU A 389 -5.96 12.70 -22.38
CA LEU A 389 -6.64 13.22 -21.18
C LEU A 389 -7.90 12.43 -20.83
N LYS A 390 -8.66 11.92 -21.81
CA LYS A 390 -9.82 11.07 -21.54
C LYS A 390 -9.42 9.74 -20.90
N GLU A 391 -8.31 9.14 -21.34
CA GLU A 391 -7.76 7.94 -20.71
C GLU A 391 -7.32 8.20 -19.27
N ALA A 392 -6.62 9.32 -19.04
CA ALA A 392 -6.26 9.78 -17.70
C ALA A 392 -7.49 10.04 -16.81
N GLU A 393 -8.52 10.69 -17.35
CA GLU A 393 -9.76 11.01 -16.64
C GLU A 393 -10.50 9.74 -16.20
N ALA A 394 -10.68 8.78 -17.11
CA ALA A 394 -11.41 7.55 -16.83
C ALA A 394 -10.79 6.77 -15.65
N LEU A 395 -9.45 6.73 -15.59
CA LEU A 395 -8.72 6.08 -14.51
C LEU A 395 -8.77 6.90 -13.21
N ALA A 396 -8.59 8.22 -13.29
CA ALA A 396 -8.65 9.09 -12.12
C ALA A 396 -10.05 9.09 -11.46
N LEU A 397 -11.13 9.02 -12.25
CA LEU A 397 -12.51 8.87 -11.77
C LEU A 397 -12.69 7.52 -11.05
N LYS A 398 -12.22 6.43 -11.66
CA LYS A 398 -12.32 5.09 -11.08
C LYS A 398 -11.62 4.98 -9.72
N LYS A 399 -10.51 5.69 -9.54
CA LYS A 399 -9.73 5.73 -8.29
C LYS A 399 -10.19 6.78 -7.29
N TYR A 400 -11.15 7.63 -7.67
CA TYR A 400 -11.59 8.79 -6.89
C TYR A 400 -10.41 9.73 -6.54
N ASN A 401 -9.49 9.95 -7.46
CA ASN A 401 -8.34 10.83 -7.28
C ASN A 401 -8.67 12.28 -7.69
N ILE A 402 -9.25 13.01 -6.73
CA ILE A 402 -9.73 14.38 -6.91
C ILE A 402 -8.62 15.35 -7.39
N ILE A 403 -7.41 15.23 -6.86
CA ILE A 403 -6.32 16.16 -7.18
C ILE A 403 -5.88 16.00 -8.63
N ARG A 404 -5.72 14.76 -9.11
CA ARG A 404 -5.42 14.50 -10.52
C ARG A 404 -6.57 14.87 -11.44
N LEU A 405 -7.83 14.64 -11.04
CA LEU A 405 -8.99 15.09 -11.82
C LEU A 405 -8.98 16.61 -12.05
N LYS A 406 -8.72 17.40 -11.00
CA LYS A 406 -8.60 18.86 -11.15
C LYS A 406 -7.51 19.24 -12.14
N LYS A 407 -6.34 18.60 -12.07
CA LYS A 407 -5.24 18.83 -13.01
C LYS A 407 -5.62 18.48 -14.45
N ILE A 408 -6.28 17.35 -14.68
CA ILE A 408 -6.77 16.90 -16.00
C ILE A 408 -7.78 17.91 -16.56
N TYR A 409 -8.72 18.37 -15.73
CA TYR A 409 -9.73 19.35 -16.14
C TYR A 409 -9.15 20.73 -16.45
N CYS A 410 -8.06 21.13 -15.78
CA CYS A 410 -7.33 22.33 -16.18
C CYS A 410 -6.78 22.19 -17.60
N TYR A 411 -6.19 21.04 -17.95
CA TYR A 411 -5.67 20.81 -19.31
C TYR A 411 -6.79 20.76 -20.36
N PHE A 412 -7.94 20.15 -20.06
CA PHE A 412 -9.10 20.25 -20.96
C PHE A 412 -9.51 21.70 -21.17
N GLY A 413 -9.65 22.49 -20.10
CA GLY A 413 -9.96 23.92 -20.18
C GLY A 413 -8.96 24.69 -21.05
N ASP A 414 -7.67 24.45 -20.86
CA ASP A 414 -6.61 25.05 -21.66
C ASP A 414 -6.73 24.71 -23.16
N ILE A 415 -6.99 23.44 -23.48
CA ILE A 415 -7.18 22.98 -24.87
C ILE A 415 -8.40 23.65 -25.50
N PHE A 416 -9.58 23.55 -24.87
CA PHE A 416 -10.81 24.11 -25.41
C PHE A 416 -10.77 25.64 -25.51
N SER A 417 -10.05 26.31 -24.59
CA SER A 417 -9.77 27.74 -24.71
C SER A 417 -8.94 28.05 -25.96
N LYS A 418 -7.92 27.25 -26.30
CA LYS A 418 -7.11 27.45 -27.51
C LYS A 418 -7.90 27.16 -28.80
N LEU A 419 -8.80 26.18 -28.76
CA LEU A 419 -9.73 25.87 -29.85
C LEU A 419 -10.88 26.89 -29.99
N LYS A 420 -11.02 27.82 -29.04
CA LYS A 420 -12.13 28.79 -28.93
C LYS A 420 -13.50 28.12 -28.73
N GLU A 421 -13.53 26.92 -28.17
CA GLU A 421 -14.74 26.19 -27.79
C GLU A 421 -15.12 26.56 -26.35
N TYR A 422 -15.62 27.78 -26.17
CA TYR A 422 -15.81 28.36 -24.84
C TYR A 422 -16.87 27.65 -23.98
N GLU A 423 -17.89 27.05 -24.61
CA GLU A 423 -18.90 26.27 -23.88
C GLU A 423 -18.31 25.02 -23.23
N ALA A 424 -17.51 24.25 -23.97
CA ALA A 424 -16.80 23.10 -23.44
C ALA A 424 -15.78 23.52 -22.36
N CYS A 425 -15.05 24.61 -22.59
CA CYS A 425 -14.14 25.19 -21.61
C CYS A 425 -14.85 25.53 -20.28
N GLU A 426 -16.02 26.17 -20.34
CA GLU A 426 -16.84 26.49 -19.17
C GLU A 426 -17.32 25.22 -18.44
N GLU A 427 -17.69 24.17 -19.18
CA GLU A 427 -18.09 22.89 -18.60
C GLU A 427 -16.97 22.29 -17.73
N TYR A 428 -15.73 22.24 -18.22
CA TYR A 428 -14.61 21.71 -17.43
C TYR A 428 -14.26 22.58 -16.23
N PHE A 429 -14.37 23.91 -16.35
CA PHE A 429 -14.22 24.78 -15.17
C PHE A 429 -15.34 24.60 -14.15
N LYS A 430 -16.58 24.30 -14.57
CA LYS A 430 -17.65 23.89 -13.65
C LYS A 430 -17.32 22.58 -12.95
N LYS A 431 -16.80 21.57 -13.68
CA LYS A 431 -16.34 20.31 -13.08
C LYS A 431 -15.26 20.53 -12.02
N ILE A 432 -14.28 21.42 -12.26
CA ILE A 432 -13.25 21.76 -11.26
C ILE A 432 -13.86 22.36 -9.99
N ARG A 433 -14.88 23.21 -10.11
CA ARG A 433 -15.55 23.86 -8.96
C ARG A 433 -16.42 22.91 -8.16
N ASN A 434 -16.94 21.87 -8.79
CA ASN A 434 -17.86 20.89 -8.19
C ASN A 434 -17.14 19.73 -7.49
N ILE A 435 -15.81 19.70 -7.53
CA ILE A 435 -14.94 18.74 -6.86
C ILE A 435 -14.11 19.50 -5.82
#